data_AF-A0A957P9C3-F1
#
_entry.id   AF-A0A957P9C3-F1
#
_cell.length_a   1.000
_cell.length_b   1.000
_cell.length_c   1.000
_cell.angle_alpha   90.00
_cell.angle_beta   90.00
_cell.angle_gamma   90.00
#
_symmetry.space_group_name_H-M   'P 1'
#
loop_
_entity.id
_entity.type
_entity.pdbx_description
1 polymer ?
#
loop_
_entity_poly.entity_id
_entity_poly.type
_entity_poly.pdbx_seq_one_letter_code
_entity_poly.pdbx_strand_id
1 'polypeptide(L)'
;MASITYQDLLRRLYDLRLLAEPPHPGERSGAFSSYDRRSRYNAETGMYENWDANRDGEGYIRLEGESVVAFEADGPGVIWRIWSALPEMGHIRIFIDGEPTPAVDCPFGDFFERFGNETPPLNFPQLTPTLSRGRNRFIPIPYNRSCKVLLEPGWGRYYHFTYTTFPAATELPRFPACLDRDAAIALAATDRILAERGRPCTPELAAETTHCGVEVAPGQTVPVCTLTGNRAITEIRVAPELPPSPADRDMMRELALSIT
;
A
#
# COMPACT_ATOMS: atom_id res chain seq x y z
N MET A 1 -7.36 -5.10 -24.25
CA MET A 1 -7.85 -4.58 -22.96
C MET A 1 -7.26 -5.47 -21.89
N ALA A 2 -6.53 -4.89 -20.93
CA ALA A 2 -6.08 -5.65 -19.77
C ALA A 2 -7.22 -5.61 -18.75
N SER A 3 -7.96 -6.71 -18.64
CA SER A 3 -8.96 -6.88 -17.58
C SER A 3 -8.24 -7.33 -16.32
N ILE A 4 -8.43 -6.59 -15.22
CA ILE A 4 -7.85 -6.91 -13.92
C ILE A 4 -8.97 -7.42 -13.02
N THR A 5 -8.79 -8.57 -12.36
CA THR A 5 -9.77 -9.09 -11.40
C THR A 5 -9.51 -8.54 -10.00
N TYR A 6 -10.49 -8.66 -9.08
CA TYR A 6 -10.27 -8.24 -7.69
C TYR A 6 -9.20 -9.10 -7.00
N GLN A 7 -9.08 -10.37 -7.38
CA GLN A 7 -8.00 -11.26 -6.91
C GLN A 7 -6.63 -10.79 -7.40
N ASP A 8 -6.51 -10.27 -8.62
CA ASP A 8 -5.27 -9.69 -9.11
C ASP A 8 -4.88 -8.43 -8.33
N LEU A 9 -5.86 -7.57 -7.99
CA LEU A 9 -5.63 -6.41 -7.12
C LEU A 9 -5.13 -6.83 -5.74
N LEU A 10 -5.73 -7.85 -5.14
CA LEU A 10 -5.31 -8.36 -3.83
C LEU A 10 -3.93 -9.02 -3.88
N ARG A 11 -3.61 -9.72 -4.96
CA ARG A 11 -2.26 -10.28 -5.19
C ARG A 11 -1.20 -9.18 -5.18
N ARG A 12 -1.49 -7.99 -5.72
CA ARG A 12 -0.55 -6.85 -5.70
C ARG A 12 -0.17 -6.40 -4.28
N LEU A 13 -0.93 -6.76 -3.23
CA LEU A 13 -0.62 -6.39 -1.84
C LEU A 13 0.52 -7.20 -1.23
N TYR A 14 0.80 -8.41 -1.73
CA TYR A 14 1.80 -9.31 -1.15
C TYR A 14 2.78 -9.90 -2.17
N ASP A 15 2.54 -9.73 -3.46
CA ASP A 15 3.44 -10.22 -4.51
C ASP A 15 4.65 -9.30 -4.69
N LEU A 16 5.73 -9.63 -3.99
CA LEU A 16 6.98 -8.87 -4.02
C LEU A 16 7.69 -8.90 -5.39
N ARG A 17 7.28 -9.78 -6.32
CA ARG A 17 7.85 -9.81 -7.69
C ARG A 17 7.57 -8.52 -8.44
N LEU A 18 6.44 -7.87 -8.12
CA LEU A 18 6.05 -6.60 -8.71
C LEU A 18 7.01 -5.45 -8.36
N LEU A 19 7.89 -5.61 -7.36
CA LEU A 19 8.95 -4.63 -7.07
C LEU A 19 10.04 -4.64 -8.15
N ALA A 20 10.21 -5.75 -8.87
CA ALA A 20 11.18 -5.89 -9.95
C ALA A 20 10.56 -5.63 -11.34
N GLU A 21 9.25 -5.43 -11.41
CA GLU A 21 8.54 -5.14 -12.64
C GLU A 21 8.27 -3.63 -12.74
N PRO A 22 8.73 -2.94 -13.79
CA PRO A 22 8.38 -1.54 -13.97
C PRO A 22 6.87 -1.40 -14.15
N PRO A 23 6.25 -0.32 -13.64
CA PRO A 23 4.82 -0.07 -13.87
C PRO A 23 4.53 0.00 -15.37
N HIS A 24 3.36 -0.50 -15.78
CA HIS A 24 2.96 -0.42 -17.19
C HIS A 24 2.90 1.04 -17.65
N PRO A 25 3.25 1.35 -18.91
CA PRO A 25 3.17 2.71 -19.43
C PRO A 25 1.81 3.34 -19.18
N GLY A 26 1.80 4.49 -18.51
CA GLY A 26 0.59 5.23 -18.14
C GLY A 26 0.03 4.91 -16.74
N GLU A 27 0.55 3.89 -16.04
CA GLU A 27 0.27 3.72 -14.62
C GLU A 27 1.00 4.81 -13.81
N ARG A 28 0.29 5.44 -12.87
CA ARG A 28 0.87 6.47 -11.98
C ARG A 28 0.31 6.33 -10.57
N SER A 29 1.19 6.38 -9.58
CA SER A 29 0.80 6.39 -8.17
C SER A 29 0.79 7.80 -7.60
N GLY A 30 -0.06 8.03 -6.61
CA GLY A 30 -0.18 9.31 -5.93
C GLY A 30 -0.71 9.16 -4.51
N ALA A 31 -0.76 10.29 -3.81
CA ALA A 31 -1.37 10.37 -2.50
C ALA A 31 -2.18 11.67 -2.38
N PHE A 32 -3.38 11.55 -1.81
CA PHE A 32 -4.08 12.68 -1.22
C PHE A 32 -3.97 12.59 0.29
N SER A 33 -3.64 13.70 0.93
CA SER A 33 -3.45 13.76 2.36
C SER A 33 -3.98 15.05 2.95
N SER A 34 -4.15 15.02 4.27
CA SER A 34 -4.50 16.20 5.07
C SER A 34 -3.32 17.15 5.32
N TYR A 35 -2.32 17.18 4.42
CA TYR A 35 -1.13 18.00 4.62
C TYR A 35 -1.44 19.50 4.66
N ASP A 36 -0.56 20.28 5.30
CA ASP A 36 -0.68 21.74 5.35
C ASP A 36 -0.57 22.35 3.93
N ARG A 37 -1.69 22.87 3.42
CA ARG A 37 -1.80 23.44 2.07
C ARG A 37 -0.96 24.71 1.86
N ARG A 38 -0.33 25.25 2.91
CA ARG A 38 0.66 26.33 2.80
C ARG A 38 1.96 25.86 2.14
N SER A 39 2.34 24.59 2.35
CA SER A 39 3.47 23.95 1.66
C SER A 39 3.04 23.59 0.23
N ARG A 40 3.58 24.26 -0.77
CA ARG A 40 3.18 24.04 -2.17
C ARG A 40 4.33 24.22 -3.13
N TYR A 41 4.34 23.42 -4.19
CA TYR A 41 5.30 23.56 -5.27
C TYR A 41 4.93 24.74 -6.17
N ASN A 42 5.87 25.64 -6.40
CA ASN A 42 5.74 26.72 -7.37
C ASN A 42 6.48 26.30 -8.66
N ALA A 43 5.71 26.07 -9.72
CA ALA A 43 6.23 25.62 -11.01
C ALA A 43 7.03 26.70 -11.76
N GLU A 44 6.80 27.99 -11.49
CA GLU A 44 7.51 29.10 -12.13
C GLU A 44 8.93 29.24 -11.57
N THR A 45 9.09 29.05 -10.26
CA THR A 45 10.40 29.15 -9.59
C THR A 45 11.11 27.81 -9.47
N GLY A 46 10.39 26.69 -9.64
CA GLY A 46 10.90 25.34 -9.45
C GLY A 46 11.15 24.98 -7.98
N MET A 47 10.60 25.74 -7.02
CA MET A 47 10.84 25.58 -5.59
C MET A 47 9.54 25.37 -4.81
N TYR A 48 9.65 24.78 -3.61
CA TYR A 48 8.55 24.72 -2.66
C TYR A 48 8.45 26.01 -1.84
N GLU A 49 7.27 26.60 -1.79
CA GLU A 49 6.91 27.71 -0.91
C GLU A 49 6.41 27.17 0.43
N ASN A 50 6.83 27.80 1.54
CA ASN A 50 6.55 27.36 2.91
C ASN A 50 6.72 25.84 3.10
N TRP A 51 7.82 25.30 2.59
CA TRP A 51 8.11 23.86 2.62
C TRP A 51 8.12 23.29 4.06
N ASP A 52 8.33 24.15 5.05
CA ASP A 52 8.37 23.89 6.49
C ASP A 52 6.99 24.01 7.18
N ALA A 53 5.93 24.33 6.43
CA ALA A 53 4.57 24.37 6.98
C ALA A 53 4.17 22.98 7.51
N ASN A 54 3.69 22.94 8.76
CA ASN A 54 3.53 21.70 9.52
C ASN A 54 2.16 21.62 10.23
N ARG A 55 1.16 22.41 9.79
CA ARG A 55 -0.22 22.33 10.31
C ARG A 55 -1.00 21.22 9.60
N ASP A 56 -0.44 20.01 9.62
CA ASP A 56 -1.10 18.84 9.06
C ASP A 56 -2.36 18.46 9.85
N GLY A 57 -3.24 17.72 9.18
CA GLY A 57 -4.40 17.08 9.78
C GLY A 57 -5.74 17.69 9.42
N GLU A 58 -5.75 18.85 8.75
CA GLU A 58 -6.97 19.56 8.34
C GLU A 58 -7.02 19.82 6.81
N GLY A 59 -5.95 19.52 6.07
CA GLY A 59 -5.90 19.80 4.63
C GLY A 59 -6.97 19.02 3.83
N TYR A 60 -7.49 19.65 2.77
CA TYR A 60 -8.47 19.05 1.85
C TYR A 60 -8.36 19.68 0.46
N ILE A 61 -9.05 19.10 -0.53
CA ILE A 61 -9.09 19.63 -1.91
C ILE A 61 -9.99 20.87 -1.95
N ARG A 62 -11.23 20.73 -1.48
CA ARG A 62 -12.22 21.81 -1.32
C ARG A 62 -13.31 21.43 -0.31
N LEU A 63 -14.22 22.36 -0.04
CA LEU A 63 -15.47 22.09 0.67
C LEU A 63 -16.64 21.86 -0.31
N GLU A 64 -17.52 20.95 0.04
CA GLU A 64 -18.86 20.77 -0.56
C GLU A 64 -19.90 20.84 0.56
N GLY A 65 -20.56 21.99 0.71
CA GLY A 65 -21.33 22.29 1.91
C GLY A 65 -20.41 22.33 3.13
N GLU A 66 -20.71 21.51 4.14
CA GLU A 66 -19.87 21.37 5.35
C GLU A 66 -18.91 20.17 5.27
N SER A 67 -18.95 19.39 4.18
CA SER A 67 -18.07 18.23 3.98
C SER A 67 -16.77 18.63 3.29
N VAL A 68 -15.68 17.97 3.65
CA VAL A 68 -14.41 18.12 2.94
C VAL A 68 -14.29 17.08 1.83
N VAL A 69 -13.84 17.52 0.65
CA VAL A 69 -13.41 16.61 -0.42
C VAL A 69 -11.98 16.19 -0.13
N ALA A 70 -11.81 14.95 0.36
CA ALA A 70 -10.53 14.43 0.82
C ALA A 70 -9.76 13.67 -0.28
N PHE A 71 -10.48 13.15 -1.25
CA PHE A 71 -9.94 12.48 -2.44
C PHE A 71 -10.88 12.75 -3.62
N GLU A 72 -10.33 13.05 -4.78
CA GLU A 72 -11.06 13.09 -6.05
C GLU A 72 -10.11 12.78 -7.20
N ALA A 73 -10.45 11.79 -8.01
CA ALA A 73 -9.67 11.40 -9.18
C ALA A 73 -10.56 10.86 -10.30
N ASP A 74 -10.16 11.14 -11.54
CA ASP A 74 -10.77 10.62 -12.77
C ASP A 74 -10.00 9.43 -13.34
N GLY A 75 -10.69 8.64 -14.18
CA GLY A 75 -10.15 7.49 -14.89
C GLY A 75 -10.15 6.21 -14.08
N PRO A 76 -9.68 5.10 -14.67
CA PRO A 76 -9.54 3.84 -13.95
C PRO A 76 -8.45 3.98 -12.90
N GLY A 77 -8.78 3.68 -11.65
CA GLY A 77 -7.87 3.80 -10.53
C GLY A 77 -8.24 2.90 -9.37
N VAL A 78 -7.29 2.75 -8.43
CA VAL A 78 -7.46 1.96 -7.22
C VAL A 78 -6.91 2.74 -6.03
N ILE A 79 -7.73 2.96 -5.01
CA ILE A 79 -7.23 3.38 -3.69
C ILE A 79 -6.71 2.13 -2.98
N TRP A 80 -5.42 2.11 -2.66
CA TRP A 80 -4.73 0.97 -2.05
C TRP A 80 -4.72 1.01 -0.53
N ARG A 81 -4.50 2.20 0.03
CA ARG A 81 -4.41 2.39 1.48
C ARG A 81 -5.17 3.64 1.86
N ILE A 82 -6.00 3.47 2.88
CA ILE A 82 -6.61 4.56 3.64
C ILE A 82 -6.03 4.51 5.04
N TRP A 83 -5.65 5.67 5.57
CA TRP A 83 -5.10 5.78 6.91
C TRP A 83 -5.64 7.01 7.62
N SER A 84 -5.83 6.92 8.93
CA SER A 84 -6.07 8.06 9.82
C SER A 84 -5.49 7.81 11.21
N ALA A 85 -4.98 8.86 11.85
CA ALA A 85 -4.53 8.83 13.25
C ALA A 85 -5.65 9.16 14.25
N LEU A 86 -6.66 9.90 13.81
CA LEU A 86 -7.76 10.36 14.65
C LEU A 86 -9.08 10.39 13.85
N PRO A 87 -9.58 9.24 13.37
CA PRO A 87 -10.89 9.20 12.74
C PRO A 87 -11.98 9.24 13.83
N GLU A 88 -12.93 10.15 13.67
CA GLU A 88 -14.07 10.35 14.57
C GLU A 88 -15.38 9.89 13.88
N MET A 89 -16.53 10.37 14.35
CA MET A 89 -17.84 9.79 14.01
C MET A 89 -18.54 10.46 12.82
N GLY A 90 -17.99 11.56 12.29
CA GLY A 90 -18.41 12.12 11.01
C GLY A 90 -18.23 11.08 9.90
N HIS A 91 -19.17 11.05 8.95
CA HIS A 91 -19.20 9.99 7.97
C HIS A 91 -18.11 10.15 6.92
N ILE A 92 -17.55 9.02 6.48
CA ILE A 92 -16.87 8.90 5.20
C ILE A 92 -17.87 8.44 4.16
N ARG A 93 -17.96 9.18 3.04
CA ARG A 93 -18.76 8.77 1.87
C ARG A 93 -17.87 8.58 0.66
N ILE A 94 -17.92 7.40 0.05
CA ILE A 94 -17.14 7.06 -1.15
C ILE A 94 -18.08 6.87 -2.33
N PHE A 95 -17.99 7.78 -3.31
CA PHE A 95 -18.73 7.73 -4.56
C PHE A 95 -17.84 7.15 -5.66
N ILE A 96 -18.36 6.16 -6.38
CA ILE A 96 -17.64 5.42 -7.42
C ILE A 96 -18.34 5.64 -8.75
N ASP A 97 -17.56 5.90 -9.79
CA ASP A 97 -17.98 5.96 -11.19
C ASP A 97 -19.13 6.94 -11.50
N GLY A 98 -19.25 8.00 -10.68
CA GLY A 98 -20.28 9.03 -10.80
C GLY A 98 -21.66 8.61 -10.29
N GLU A 99 -21.78 7.48 -9.60
CA GLU A 99 -23.03 7.04 -9.00
C GLU A 99 -23.50 8.03 -7.92
N PRO A 100 -24.80 8.40 -7.89
CA PRO A 100 -25.32 9.37 -6.93
C PRO A 100 -25.41 8.80 -5.51
N THR A 101 -25.50 7.48 -5.37
CA THR A 101 -25.48 6.78 -4.08
C THR A 101 -24.05 6.36 -3.75
N PRO A 102 -23.52 6.72 -2.57
CA PRO A 102 -22.17 6.31 -2.20
C PRO A 102 -22.10 4.79 -2.01
N ALA A 103 -21.02 4.18 -2.49
CA ALA A 103 -20.73 2.75 -2.28
C ALA A 103 -20.33 2.45 -0.83
N VAL A 104 -19.84 3.45 -0.11
CA VAL A 104 -19.56 3.39 1.33
C VAL A 104 -20.15 4.64 1.98
N ASP A 105 -20.94 4.45 3.03
CA ASP A 105 -21.43 5.52 3.89
C ASP A 105 -21.50 5.01 5.33
N CYS A 106 -20.54 5.43 6.16
CA CYS A 106 -20.47 5.05 7.57
C CYS A 106 -19.62 6.06 8.36
N PRO A 107 -19.70 6.06 9.71
CA PRO A 107 -18.77 6.82 10.55
C PRO A 107 -17.31 6.51 10.19
N PHE A 108 -16.45 7.53 10.10
CA PHE A 108 -15.07 7.34 9.65
C PHE A 108 -14.25 6.47 10.62
N GLY A 109 -14.53 6.55 11.92
CA GLY A 109 -13.96 5.64 12.91
C GLY A 109 -14.35 4.17 12.65
N ASP A 110 -15.63 3.91 12.38
CA ASP A 110 -16.16 2.56 12.07
C ASP A 110 -15.61 1.99 10.76
N PHE A 111 -15.29 2.85 9.78
CA PHE A 111 -14.73 2.42 8.49
C PHE A 111 -13.45 1.58 8.61
N PHE A 112 -12.69 1.75 9.69
CA PHE A 112 -11.50 0.95 9.97
C PHE A 112 -11.78 -0.34 10.75
N GLU A 113 -12.98 -0.49 11.30
CA GLU A 113 -13.37 -1.60 12.18
C GLU A 113 -14.45 -2.50 11.57
N ARG A 114 -15.03 -2.10 10.43
CA ARG A 114 -16.15 -2.78 9.76
C ARG A 114 -15.96 -2.90 8.25
N PHE A 115 -16.66 -3.85 7.65
CA PHE A 115 -16.86 -3.95 6.22
C PHE A 115 -18.32 -4.28 5.93
N GLY A 116 -19.01 -3.47 5.12
CA GLY A 116 -20.43 -3.65 4.85
C GLY A 116 -21.26 -3.69 6.13
N ASN A 117 -22.09 -4.73 6.29
CA ASN A 117 -22.97 -4.92 7.43
C ASN A 117 -22.39 -5.81 8.54
N GLU A 118 -21.07 -6.09 8.53
CA GLU A 118 -20.45 -6.90 9.56
C GLU A 118 -20.42 -6.18 10.91
N THR A 119 -20.74 -6.92 11.98
CA THR A 119 -20.58 -6.45 13.36
C THR A 119 -19.09 -6.54 13.73
N PRO A 120 -18.49 -5.48 14.29
CA PRO A 120 -17.11 -5.52 14.79
C PRO A 120 -16.82 -6.73 15.71
N PRO A 121 -15.58 -7.23 15.70
CA PRO A 121 -14.45 -6.76 14.90
C PRO A 121 -14.46 -7.31 13.46
N LEU A 122 -13.92 -6.53 12.51
CA LEU A 122 -13.63 -7.01 11.15
C LEU A 122 -12.66 -8.20 11.19
N ASN A 123 -12.95 -9.24 10.42
CA ASN A 123 -12.17 -10.49 10.41
C ASN A 123 -10.89 -10.44 9.53
N PHE A 124 -10.35 -9.25 9.23
CA PHE A 124 -9.16 -9.07 8.39
C PHE A 124 -8.05 -8.24 9.09
N PRO A 125 -7.49 -8.72 10.22
CA PRO A 125 -6.57 -7.94 11.05
C PRO A 125 -5.27 -7.51 10.35
N GLN A 126 -4.80 -8.22 9.32
CA GLN A 126 -3.61 -7.83 8.55
C GLN A 126 -3.94 -6.80 7.46
N LEU A 127 -5.18 -6.79 6.97
CA LEU A 127 -5.65 -5.79 6.01
C LEU A 127 -6.17 -4.51 6.69
N THR A 128 -6.56 -4.56 7.97
CA THR A 128 -6.98 -3.39 8.74
C THR A 128 -6.25 -3.22 10.09
N PRO A 129 -4.91 -3.17 10.11
CA PRO A 129 -4.17 -3.11 11.36
C PRO A 129 -4.24 -1.70 11.97
N THR A 130 -4.37 -1.65 13.30
CA THR A 130 -4.11 -0.44 14.09
C THR A 130 -2.72 -0.54 14.71
N LEU A 131 -1.82 0.35 14.31
CA LEU A 131 -0.42 0.39 14.76
C LEU A 131 -0.13 1.78 15.35
N SER A 132 0.24 1.84 16.62
CA SER A 132 0.56 3.10 17.31
C SER A 132 -0.51 4.18 17.13
N ARG A 133 -1.80 3.81 17.29
CA ARG A 133 -3.02 4.60 17.03
C ARG A 133 -3.35 4.87 15.56
N GLY A 134 -2.43 4.65 14.63
CA GLY A 134 -2.70 4.77 13.20
C GLY A 134 -3.60 3.62 12.73
N ARG A 135 -4.83 3.94 12.34
CA ARG A 135 -5.76 2.98 11.75
C ARG A 135 -5.47 2.89 10.26
N ASN A 136 -5.21 1.68 9.76
CA ASN A 136 -4.94 1.43 8.35
C ASN A 136 -6.06 0.58 7.75
N ARG A 137 -6.29 0.74 6.46
CA ARG A 137 -7.14 -0.15 5.66
C ARG A 137 -6.49 -0.35 4.30
N PHE A 138 -6.14 -1.59 4.00
CA PHE A 138 -5.49 -2.05 2.77
C PHE A 138 -6.44 -2.80 1.83
N ILE A 139 -7.75 -2.67 2.05
CA ILE A 139 -8.75 -3.29 1.18
C ILE A 139 -8.92 -2.42 -0.07
N PRO A 140 -8.55 -2.89 -1.28
CA PRO A 140 -8.51 -2.05 -2.47
C PRO A 140 -9.89 -1.54 -2.88
N ILE A 141 -9.97 -0.26 -3.28
CA ILE A 141 -11.20 0.37 -3.79
C ILE A 141 -10.98 0.75 -5.27
N PRO A 142 -11.29 -0.14 -6.22
CA PRO A 142 -11.24 0.15 -7.66
C PRO A 142 -12.41 1.03 -8.13
N TYR A 143 -12.15 1.82 -9.15
CA TYR A 143 -13.12 2.64 -9.88
C TYR A 143 -12.68 2.71 -11.36
N ASN A 144 -13.61 2.71 -12.31
CA ASN A 144 -13.29 2.73 -13.75
C ASN A 144 -13.35 4.13 -14.37
N ARG A 145 -14.19 5.01 -13.82
CA ARG A 145 -14.48 6.35 -14.36
C ARG A 145 -14.03 7.46 -13.42
N SER A 146 -14.36 7.35 -12.14
CA SER A 146 -13.97 8.34 -11.14
C SER A 146 -14.21 7.84 -9.71
N CYS A 147 -13.52 8.44 -8.74
CA CYS A 147 -13.81 8.22 -7.33
C CYS A 147 -13.73 9.55 -6.58
N LYS A 148 -14.71 9.79 -5.70
CA LYS A 148 -14.76 10.95 -4.80
C LYS A 148 -14.98 10.47 -3.37
N VAL A 149 -14.16 10.95 -2.45
CA VAL A 149 -14.31 10.70 -1.01
C VAL A 149 -14.65 12.01 -0.31
N LEU A 150 -15.81 12.04 0.33
CA LEU A 150 -16.22 13.10 1.24
C LEU A 150 -16.00 12.67 2.69
N LEU A 151 -15.54 13.58 3.52
CA LEU A 151 -15.55 13.44 4.97
C LEU A 151 -16.45 14.53 5.57
N GLU A 152 -17.51 14.11 6.27
CA GLU A 152 -18.51 15.00 6.86
C GLU A 152 -18.01 15.66 8.16
N PRO A 153 -18.67 16.73 8.66
CA PRO A 153 -18.36 17.31 9.95
C PRO A 153 -18.21 16.26 11.06
N GLY A 154 -17.17 16.42 11.89
CA GLY A 154 -16.82 15.45 12.92
C GLY A 154 -16.04 14.24 12.42
N TRP A 155 -15.46 14.26 11.22
CA TRP A 155 -14.60 13.18 10.72
C TRP A 155 -13.28 13.02 11.50
N GLY A 156 -12.84 14.06 12.20
CA GLY A 156 -11.63 14.05 13.03
C GLY A 156 -10.43 14.72 12.36
N ARG A 157 -9.23 14.10 12.46
CA ARG A 157 -7.98 14.66 11.96
C ARG A 157 -7.06 13.62 11.35
N TYR A 158 -6.23 14.09 10.42
CA TYR A 158 -5.21 13.32 9.71
C TYR A 158 -5.79 12.23 8.81
N TYR A 159 -5.48 12.30 7.52
CA TYR A 159 -5.78 11.20 6.61
C TYR A 159 -4.74 11.06 5.51
N HIS A 160 -4.60 9.84 5.00
CA HIS A 160 -3.92 9.52 3.75
C HIS A 160 -4.80 8.61 2.88
N PHE A 161 -4.85 8.91 1.58
CA PHE A 161 -5.37 8.05 0.53
C PHE A 161 -4.26 7.84 -0.49
N THR A 162 -3.66 6.65 -0.53
CA THR A 162 -2.68 6.32 -1.59
C THR A 162 -3.38 5.56 -2.70
N TYR A 163 -3.10 5.92 -3.94
CA TYR A 163 -3.80 5.37 -5.10
C TYR A 163 -2.88 5.16 -6.29
N THR A 164 -3.34 4.35 -7.23
CA THR A 164 -2.78 4.26 -8.58
C THR A 164 -3.86 4.58 -9.60
N THR A 165 -3.49 5.31 -10.64
CA THR A 165 -4.27 5.52 -11.86
C THR A 165 -3.70 4.64 -12.96
N PHE A 166 -4.57 4.13 -13.81
CA PHE A 166 -4.25 3.23 -14.90
C PHE A 166 -4.55 3.89 -16.26
N PRO A 167 -3.99 3.37 -17.36
CA PRO A 167 -4.40 3.77 -18.71
C PRO A 167 -5.92 3.65 -18.91
N ALA A 168 -6.52 4.56 -19.67
CA ALA A 168 -7.97 4.61 -19.88
C ALA A 168 -8.59 3.32 -20.48
N ALA A 169 -7.79 2.45 -21.09
CA ALA A 169 -8.22 1.17 -21.65
C ALA A 169 -8.15 -0.01 -20.65
N THR A 170 -7.75 0.25 -19.39
CA THR A 170 -7.74 -0.74 -18.31
C THR A 170 -9.15 -0.91 -17.76
N GLU A 171 -9.59 -2.15 -17.66
CA GLU A 171 -10.88 -2.50 -17.06
C GLU A 171 -10.62 -3.07 -15.66
N LEU A 172 -11.14 -2.37 -14.65
CA LEU A 172 -11.01 -2.71 -13.24
C LEU A 172 -12.29 -3.40 -12.75
N PRO A 173 -12.18 -4.28 -11.73
CA PRO A 173 -13.35 -4.93 -11.18
C PRO A 173 -14.22 -3.89 -10.48
N ARG A 174 -15.54 -4.07 -10.47
CA ARG A 174 -16.44 -3.22 -9.70
C ARG A 174 -16.10 -3.37 -8.21
N PHE A 175 -16.03 -2.25 -7.49
CA PHE A 175 -15.88 -2.31 -6.03
C PHE A 175 -17.14 -2.91 -5.40
N PRO A 176 -17.03 -4.01 -4.63
CA PRO A 176 -18.15 -4.61 -3.95
C PRO A 176 -18.63 -3.68 -2.82
N ALA A 177 -19.81 -3.07 -2.97
CA ALA A 177 -20.45 -2.32 -1.89
C ALA A 177 -20.78 -3.22 -0.68
N CYS A 178 -20.95 -4.52 -0.92
CA CYS A 178 -21.02 -5.58 0.08
C CYS A 178 -20.11 -6.75 -0.35
N LEU A 179 -19.48 -7.43 0.62
CA LEU A 179 -18.67 -8.62 0.33
C LEU A 179 -19.53 -9.70 -0.31
N ASP A 180 -19.40 -9.86 -1.63
CA ASP A 180 -19.82 -11.11 -2.24
C ASP A 180 -18.90 -12.25 -1.78
N ARG A 181 -19.34 -13.49 -2.03
CA ARG A 181 -18.66 -14.68 -1.55
C ARG A 181 -17.21 -14.76 -2.06
N ASP A 182 -16.98 -14.40 -3.32
CA ASP A 182 -15.67 -14.57 -3.96
C ASP A 182 -14.67 -13.51 -3.46
N ALA A 183 -15.12 -12.26 -3.30
CA ALA A 183 -14.35 -11.20 -2.67
C ALA A 183 -14.02 -11.54 -1.20
N ALA A 184 -14.98 -12.08 -0.43
CA ALA A 184 -14.74 -12.50 0.95
C ALA A 184 -13.69 -13.61 1.06
N ILE A 185 -13.77 -14.63 0.19
CA ILE A 185 -12.79 -15.71 0.13
C ILE A 185 -11.41 -15.16 -0.23
N ALA A 186 -11.33 -14.25 -1.22
CA ALA A 186 -10.07 -13.67 -1.65
C ALA A 186 -9.42 -12.77 -0.58
N LEU A 187 -10.20 -11.97 0.14
CA LEU A 187 -9.71 -11.17 1.28
C LEU A 187 -9.22 -12.07 2.41
N ALA A 188 -9.98 -13.11 2.78
CA ALA A 188 -9.59 -14.04 3.83
C ALA A 188 -8.29 -14.78 3.48
N ALA A 189 -8.11 -15.20 2.22
CA ALA A 189 -6.87 -15.81 1.76
C ALA A 189 -5.70 -14.82 1.82
N THR A 190 -5.92 -13.59 1.39
CA THR A 190 -4.91 -12.51 1.41
C THR A 190 -4.48 -12.17 2.83
N ASP A 191 -5.43 -12.05 3.76
CA ASP A 191 -5.14 -11.76 5.17
C ASP A 191 -4.28 -12.85 5.82
N ARG A 192 -4.57 -14.13 5.53
CA ARG A 192 -3.76 -15.27 6.01
C ARG A 192 -2.35 -15.24 5.44
N ILE A 193 -2.19 -14.96 4.15
CA ILE A 193 -0.87 -14.82 3.53
C ILE A 193 -0.06 -13.72 4.23
N LEU A 194 -0.68 -12.56 4.48
CA LEU A 194 -0.04 -11.44 5.17
C LEU A 194 0.26 -11.75 6.66
N ALA A 195 -0.44 -12.71 7.26
CA ALA A 195 -0.16 -13.17 8.62
C ALA A 195 1.09 -14.07 8.69
N GLU A 196 1.44 -14.76 7.61
CA GLU A 196 2.61 -15.63 7.49
C GLU A 196 3.92 -14.85 7.22
N ARG A 197 4.20 -13.86 8.07
CA ARG A 197 5.37 -12.98 7.95
C ARG A 197 6.67 -13.80 7.98
N GLY A 198 7.58 -13.49 7.07
CA GLY A 198 8.92 -14.09 7.01
C GLY A 198 8.98 -15.49 6.39
N ARG A 199 7.85 -16.08 6.00
CA ARG A 199 7.86 -17.24 5.10
C ARG A 199 7.96 -16.76 3.65
N PRO A 200 8.84 -17.34 2.82
CA PRO A 200 8.89 -17.00 1.41
C PRO A 200 7.54 -17.31 0.77
N CYS A 201 6.79 -16.27 0.41
CA CYS A 201 5.64 -16.40 -0.49
C CYS A 201 6.14 -16.42 -1.94
N THR A 202 7.14 -17.24 -2.22
CA THR A 202 7.62 -17.47 -3.57
C THR A 202 6.83 -18.65 -4.12
N PRO A 203 5.92 -18.45 -5.09
CA PRO A 203 5.38 -19.59 -5.85
C PRO A 203 6.55 -20.39 -6.45
N GLU A 204 6.34 -21.67 -6.73
CA GLU A 204 7.30 -22.50 -7.46
C GLU A 204 7.64 -21.83 -8.80
N LEU A 205 8.73 -21.08 -8.80
CA LEU A 205 9.30 -20.48 -9.99
C LEU A 205 10.31 -21.46 -10.55
N ALA A 206 10.45 -21.48 -11.87
CA ALA A 206 11.68 -21.94 -12.52
C ALA A 206 12.80 -20.94 -12.19
N ALA A 207 13.26 -20.96 -10.93
CA ALA A 207 14.34 -20.12 -10.44
C ALA A 207 15.66 -20.86 -10.63
N GLU A 208 16.66 -20.13 -11.09
CA GLU A 208 18.04 -20.61 -11.06
C GLU A 208 18.59 -20.36 -9.65
N THR A 209 18.93 -21.43 -8.93
CA THR A 209 19.54 -21.34 -7.61
C THR A 209 21.05 -21.56 -7.73
N THR A 210 21.83 -20.56 -7.31
CA THR A 210 23.29 -20.70 -7.18
C THR A 210 23.63 -20.99 -5.73
N HIS A 211 24.35 -22.09 -5.50
CA HIS A 211 24.91 -22.44 -4.19
C HIS A 211 26.42 -22.23 -4.21
N CYS A 212 26.95 -21.54 -3.20
CA CYS A 212 28.38 -21.32 -3.04
C CYS A 212 28.76 -21.25 -1.56
N GLY A 213 29.94 -21.78 -1.23
CA GLY A 213 30.64 -21.50 0.03
C GLY A 213 31.75 -20.49 -0.23
N VAL A 214 31.92 -19.52 0.65
CA VAL A 214 32.96 -18.50 0.57
C VAL A 214 33.67 -18.36 1.90
N GLU A 215 34.99 -18.18 1.86
CA GLU A 215 35.81 -17.84 3.02
C GLU A 215 36.27 -16.39 2.86
N VAL A 216 35.98 -15.55 3.86
CA VAL A 216 36.28 -14.12 3.82
C VAL A 216 37.24 -13.81 4.97
N ALA A 217 38.50 -13.54 4.63
CA ALA A 217 39.48 -13.11 5.61
C ALA A 217 39.22 -11.64 6.05
N PRO A 218 39.69 -11.23 7.24
CA PRO A 218 39.51 -9.86 7.73
C PRO A 218 39.97 -8.80 6.72
N GLY A 219 39.11 -7.80 6.47
CA GLY A 219 39.37 -6.71 5.53
C GLY A 219 39.36 -7.08 4.05
N GLN A 220 39.04 -8.33 3.70
CA GLN A 220 38.91 -8.76 2.31
C GLN A 220 37.46 -8.65 1.81
N THR A 221 37.33 -8.54 0.49
CA THR A 221 36.06 -8.66 -0.22
C THR A 221 36.16 -9.80 -1.21
N VAL A 222 35.20 -10.72 -1.16
CA VAL A 222 35.16 -11.89 -2.04
C VAL A 222 33.93 -11.82 -2.93
N PRO A 223 34.06 -11.91 -4.26
CA PRO A 223 32.92 -11.98 -5.15
C PRO A 223 32.19 -13.31 -4.96
N VAL A 224 30.87 -13.25 -4.75
CA VAL A 224 30.03 -14.43 -4.50
C VAL A 224 29.49 -15.00 -5.82
N CYS A 225 28.86 -14.16 -6.64
CA CYS A 225 28.38 -14.50 -7.97
C CYS A 225 28.31 -13.27 -8.86
N THR A 226 28.24 -13.48 -10.18
CA THR A 226 27.95 -12.43 -11.16
C THR A 226 26.69 -12.83 -11.91
N LEU A 227 25.66 -12.00 -11.81
CA LEU A 227 24.41 -12.19 -12.53
C LEU A 227 24.38 -11.25 -13.74
N THR A 228 24.08 -11.77 -14.92
CA THR A 228 24.01 -10.98 -16.16
C THR A 228 22.61 -10.93 -16.72
N GLY A 229 22.25 -9.80 -17.35
CA GLY A 229 20.95 -9.58 -17.98
C GLY A 229 19.86 -9.17 -17.00
N ASN A 230 18.64 -9.02 -17.51
CA ASN A 230 17.49 -8.58 -16.73
C ASN A 230 16.98 -9.73 -15.86
N ARG A 231 17.30 -9.69 -14.56
CA ARG A 231 16.95 -10.71 -13.58
C ARG A 231 16.54 -10.06 -12.26
N ALA A 232 15.76 -10.78 -11.45
CA ALA A 232 15.39 -10.37 -10.11
C ALA A 232 15.94 -11.36 -9.09
N ILE A 233 16.62 -10.87 -8.05
CA ILE A 233 17.03 -11.69 -6.91
C ILE A 233 15.82 -11.81 -5.99
N THR A 234 15.26 -13.02 -5.88
CA THR A 234 14.05 -13.27 -5.06
C THR A 234 14.39 -13.70 -3.65
N GLU A 235 15.58 -14.26 -3.42
CA GLU A 235 16.01 -14.75 -2.13
C GLU A 235 17.54 -14.73 -2.01
N ILE A 236 18.03 -14.37 -0.82
CA ILE A 236 19.41 -14.55 -0.42
C ILE A 236 19.38 -15.26 0.95
N ARG A 237 19.95 -16.46 1.02
CA ARG A 237 20.16 -17.17 2.29
C ARG A 237 21.65 -17.23 2.59
N VAL A 238 22.03 -16.77 3.77
CA VAL A 238 23.42 -16.82 4.26
C VAL A 238 23.42 -17.60 5.57
N ALA A 239 24.29 -18.62 5.65
CA ALA A 239 24.48 -19.44 6.83
C ALA A 239 25.96 -19.40 7.21
N PRO A 240 26.43 -18.36 7.92
CA PRO A 240 27.83 -18.23 8.29
C PRO A 240 28.20 -19.21 9.40
N GLU A 241 29.43 -19.71 9.38
CA GLU A 241 30.00 -20.42 10.52
C GLU A 241 30.43 -19.41 11.58
N LEU A 242 29.60 -19.24 12.61
CA LEU A 242 29.83 -18.25 13.67
C LEU A 242 30.72 -18.83 14.78
N PRO A 243 31.66 -18.05 15.35
CA PRO A 243 32.33 -18.43 16.58
C PRO A 243 31.34 -18.45 17.77
N PRO A 244 31.70 -19.03 18.93
CA PRO A 244 30.83 -19.02 20.11
C PRO A 244 30.49 -17.60 20.59
N SER A 245 29.28 -17.42 21.12
CA SER A 245 28.87 -16.16 21.74
C SER A 245 29.82 -15.74 22.89
N PRO A 246 30.19 -14.45 22.99
CA PRO A 246 29.61 -13.30 22.29
C PRO A 246 30.31 -12.89 20.98
N ALA A 247 31.36 -13.60 20.55
CA ALA A 247 32.15 -13.22 19.38
C ALA A 247 31.38 -13.33 18.05
N ASP A 248 30.33 -14.17 18.01
CA ASP A 248 29.37 -14.23 16.92
C ASP A 248 28.79 -12.86 16.57
N ARG A 249 28.48 -12.04 17.59
CA ARG A 249 27.89 -10.71 17.42
C ARG A 249 28.84 -9.74 16.76
N ASP A 250 30.12 -9.82 17.07
CA ASP A 250 31.14 -8.93 16.51
C ASP A 250 31.35 -9.30 15.04
N MET A 251 31.48 -10.60 14.73
CA MET A 251 31.59 -11.05 13.35
C MET A 251 30.36 -10.68 12.51
N MET A 252 29.14 -10.82 13.06
CA MET A 252 27.90 -10.44 12.36
C MET A 252 27.76 -8.93 12.12
N ARG A 253 28.47 -8.08 12.88
CA ARG A 253 28.51 -6.62 12.67
C ARG A 253 29.59 -6.20 11.66
N GLU A 254 30.62 -7.01 11.50
CA GLU A 254 31.77 -6.73 10.64
C GLU A 254 31.65 -7.36 9.25
N LEU A 255 30.83 -8.40 9.10
CA LEU A 255 30.53 -9.01 7.80
C LEU A 255 29.48 -8.19 7.04
N ALA A 256 29.85 -7.70 5.86
CA ALA A 256 28.96 -6.97 4.96
C ALA A 256 28.69 -7.74 3.67
N LEU A 257 27.42 -7.75 3.23
CA LEU A 257 27.03 -8.14 1.89
C LEU A 257 26.81 -6.89 1.04
N SER A 258 27.41 -6.84 -0.14
CA SER A 258 27.23 -5.77 -1.11
C SER A 258 26.67 -6.32 -2.42
N ILE A 259 25.72 -5.59 -3.00
CA ILE A 259 25.14 -5.87 -4.32
C ILE A 259 25.36 -4.60 -5.15
N THR A 260 26.08 -4.74 -6.25
CA THR A 260 26.54 -3.64 -7.11
C THR A 260 25.98 -3.76 -8.52
#